data_AF-A0A2V8ZGI0-F1
#
_entry.id   AF-A0A2V8ZGI0-F1
#
_cell.length_a   1.000
_cell.length_b   1.000
_cell.length_c   1.000
_cell.angle_alpha   90.00
_cell.angle_beta   90.00
_cell.angle_gamma   90.00
#
_symmetry.space_group_name_H-M   'P 1'
#
loop_
_entity.id
_entity.type
_entity.pdbx_description
1 polymer ?
#
loop_
_entity_poly.entity_id
_entity_poly.type
_entity_poly.pdbx_seq_one_letter_code
_entity_poly.pdbx_strand_id
1 'polypeptide(L)'
;MPRPLLLGSLFAALLAWVFVPVCFSQSQDSQSVSEAARRAREKKKDAAKPAKVITDETLDVKKGDVQSAVAEEDKIPGAPDTKAQAAAGSATPNAATQAGKDEKLKKEVAAVKEQLKETLGDLDLLQRENKLDQDEYYSKPNYASDTAGKHKLDEEQQQISNKRQEVERLKAKLADLQRSLAESSSSPSQP
;
A
#
# COMPACT_ATOMS: atom_id res chain seq x y z
N MET A 1 -19.84 17.67 60.70
CA MET A 1 -18.95 17.00 59.73
C MET A 1 -18.95 15.51 60.02
N PRO A 2 -19.53 14.65 59.15
CA PRO A 2 -19.72 13.23 59.42
C PRO A 2 -18.74 12.30 58.67
N ARG A 3 -18.48 11.16 59.33
CA ARG A 3 -17.98 9.84 58.86
C ARG A 3 -16.45 9.60 58.72
N PRO A 4 -15.88 8.78 59.61
CA PRO A 4 -15.04 7.65 59.23
C PRO A 4 -15.90 6.40 59.00
N LEU A 5 -15.47 5.48 58.13
CA LEU A 5 -15.64 4.03 58.28
C LEU A 5 -15.02 3.29 57.08
N LEU A 6 -14.01 2.50 57.41
CA LEU A 6 -13.51 1.37 56.63
C LEU A 6 -14.65 0.41 56.30
N LEU A 7 -14.74 -0.04 55.06
CA LEU A 7 -15.39 -1.30 54.72
C LEU A 7 -14.62 -1.99 53.60
N GLY A 8 -13.79 -2.93 54.01
CA GLY A 8 -13.22 -3.92 53.10
C GLY A 8 -14.17 -5.10 52.89
N SER A 9 -13.76 -5.94 51.93
CA SER A 9 -14.22 -7.31 51.68
C SER A 9 -15.57 -7.49 50.97
N LEU A 10 -15.49 -7.80 49.67
CA LEU A 10 -16.39 -8.65 48.85
C LEU A 10 -15.93 -8.44 47.40
N PHE A 11 -15.16 -9.34 46.78
CA PHE A 11 -15.75 -10.51 46.12
C PHE A 11 -14.68 -11.57 45.86
N ALA A 12 -15.01 -12.79 46.27
CA ALA A 12 -14.21 -13.98 46.11
C ALA A 12 -14.21 -14.51 44.67
N ALA A 13 -13.07 -15.10 44.33
CA ALA A 13 -12.79 -16.17 43.39
C ALA A 13 -13.97 -16.82 42.64
N LEU A 14 -13.85 -16.86 41.31
CA LEU A 14 -14.47 -17.90 40.47
C LEU A 14 -13.45 -18.40 39.43
N LEU A 15 -12.56 -19.26 39.92
CA LEU A 15 -11.75 -20.19 39.12
C LEU A 15 -12.62 -21.43 38.85
N ALA A 16 -13.03 -21.65 37.61
CA ALA A 16 -13.59 -22.93 37.18
C ALA A 16 -13.06 -23.26 35.77
N TRP A 17 -11.98 -24.04 35.76
CA TRP A 17 -11.55 -24.91 34.67
C TRP A 17 -12.71 -25.79 34.19
N VAL A 18 -13.03 -25.77 32.90
CA VAL A 18 -13.56 -26.95 32.21
C VAL A 18 -12.75 -27.15 30.93
N PHE A 19 -11.87 -28.12 31.04
CA PHE A 19 -11.01 -28.73 30.04
C PHE A 19 -11.90 -29.56 29.10
N VAL A 20 -12.04 -29.18 27.83
CA VAL A 20 -12.63 -30.06 26.80
C VAL A 20 -11.49 -30.69 26.00
N PRO A 21 -11.30 -32.02 26.05
CA PRO A 21 -10.24 -32.68 25.31
C PRO A 21 -10.58 -32.70 23.81
N VAL A 22 -9.78 -32.00 23.00
CA VAL A 22 -9.72 -32.24 21.55
C VAL A 22 -9.06 -33.60 21.36
N CYS A 23 -9.85 -34.61 21.00
CA CYS A 23 -9.32 -35.83 20.40
C CYS A 23 -8.74 -35.46 19.02
N PHE A 24 -7.43 -35.23 18.98
CA PHE A 24 -6.67 -35.12 17.76
C PHE A 24 -6.47 -36.53 17.20
N SER A 25 -7.35 -36.97 16.29
CA SER A 25 -7.07 -38.15 15.46
C SER A 25 -5.94 -37.79 14.49
N GLN A 26 -4.71 -38.03 14.93
CA GLN A 26 -3.58 -38.29 14.06
C GLN A 26 -3.88 -39.58 13.28
N SER A 27 -4.53 -39.46 12.11
CA SER A 27 -4.35 -40.48 11.08
C SER A 27 -2.98 -40.26 10.47
N GLN A 28 -2.05 -41.11 10.92
CA GLN A 28 -0.83 -41.41 10.19
C GLN A 28 -1.19 -41.95 8.81
N ASP A 29 -1.07 -41.12 7.78
CA ASP A 29 -0.79 -41.61 6.44
C ASP A 29 0.59 -41.09 6.03
N SER A 30 1.56 -41.92 6.37
CA SER A 30 2.97 -41.90 6.01
C SER A 30 3.16 -42.03 4.48
N GLN A 31 2.58 -41.12 3.71
CA GLN A 31 2.96 -40.90 2.31
C GLN A 31 4.29 -40.14 2.33
N SER A 32 5.38 -40.92 2.36
CA SER A 32 6.73 -40.43 2.55
C SER A 32 7.07 -39.25 1.61
N VAL A 33 7.54 -38.14 2.18
CA VAL A 33 8.09 -36.98 1.43
C VAL A 33 9.17 -37.40 0.44
N SER A 34 9.91 -38.48 0.71
CA SER A 34 10.90 -39.03 -0.21
C SER A 34 10.27 -39.65 -1.48
N GLU A 35 9.10 -40.27 -1.35
CA GLU A 35 8.35 -40.81 -2.48
C GLU A 35 7.73 -39.68 -3.32
N ALA A 36 7.17 -38.66 -2.65
CA ALA A 36 6.67 -37.45 -3.32
C ALA A 36 7.78 -36.71 -4.08
N ALA A 37 8.97 -36.57 -3.49
CA ALA A 37 10.12 -35.96 -4.13
C ALA A 37 10.63 -36.78 -5.34
N ARG A 38 10.59 -38.11 -5.25
CA ARG A 38 10.97 -39.00 -6.36
C ARG A 38 9.98 -38.90 -7.53
N ARG A 39 8.67 -38.93 -7.27
CA ARG A 39 7.62 -38.68 -8.28
C ARG A 39 7.75 -37.30 -8.91
N ALA A 40 8.06 -36.26 -8.14
CA ALA A 40 8.25 -34.91 -8.67
C ALA A 40 9.46 -34.83 -9.61
N ARG A 41 10.54 -35.58 -9.33
CA ARG A 41 11.72 -35.67 -10.19
C ARG A 41 11.46 -36.48 -11.46
N GLU A 42 10.70 -37.56 -11.39
CA GLU A 42 10.33 -38.35 -12.58
C GLU A 42 9.42 -37.55 -13.52
N LYS A 43 8.41 -36.83 -12.98
CA LYS A 43 7.55 -35.95 -13.80
C LYS A 43 8.31 -34.80 -14.50
N LYS A 44 9.44 -34.36 -13.97
CA LYS A 44 10.31 -33.35 -14.62
C LYS A 44 11.19 -33.93 -15.72
N LYS A 45 11.39 -35.25 -15.78
CA LYS A 45 12.15 -35.92 -16.84
C LYS A 45 11.30 -36.15 -18.09
N ASP A 46 9.99 -36.37 -17.91
CA ASP A 46 9.02 -36.51 -19.02
C ASP A 46 8.40 -35.18 -19.47
N ALA A 47 8.70 -34.09 -18.75
CA ALA A 47 8.25 -32.75 -19.15
C ALA A 47 9.01 -32.30 -20.39
N ALA A 48 8.27 -32.05 -21.47
CA ALA A 48 8.80 -31.50 -22.72
C ALA A 48 9.63 -30.24 -22.46
N LYS A 49 10.73 -30.11 -23.22
CA LYS A 49 11.74 -29.05 -23.11
C LYS A 49 11.05 -27.68 -22.99
N PRO A 50 11.45 -26.82 -22.03
CA PRO A 50 10.82 -25.51 -21.85
C PRO A 50 10.92 -24.71 -23.16
N ALA A 51 9.82 -24.06 -23.52
CA ALA A 51 9.74 -23.20 -24.70
C ALA A 51 10.88 -22.18 -24.68
N LYS A 52 11.50 -21.98 -25.85
CA LYS A 52 12.65 -21.09 -26.05
C LYS A 52 12.35 -19.71 -25.44
N VAL A 53 13.18 -19.31 -24.47
CA VAL A 53 13.10 -17.98 -23.86
C VAL A 53 13.46 -16.97 -24.94
N ILE A 54 12.51 -16.13 -25.32
CA ILE A 54 12.77 -14.95 -26.16
C ILE A 54 13.38 -13.90 -25.23
N THR A 55 14.70 -13.74 -25.30
CA THR A 55 15.43 -12.64 -24.64
C THR A 55 15.52 -11.45 -25.60
N ASP A 56 15.86 -10.26 -25.08
CA ASP A 56 15.96 -8.99 -25.83
C ASP A 56 16.89 -9.11 -27.08
N GLU A 57 17.87 -10.00 -27.00
CA GLU A 57 18.81 -10.38 -28.07
C GLU A 57 18.18 -11.16 -29.25
N THR A 58 17.01 -11.76 -29.03
CA THR A 58 16.29 -12.56 -30.04
C THR A 58 15.03 -11.87 -30.58
N LEU A 59 14.80 -10.63 -30.15
CA LEU A 59 13.78 -9.78 -30.75
C LEU A 59 14.32 -9.24 -32.08
N ASP A 60 13.79 -9.77 -33.17
CA ASP A 60 14.01 -9.24 -34.51
C ASP A 60 13.22 -7.93 -34.66
N VAL A 61 13.73 -6.86 -34.04
CA VAL A 61 13.14 -5.51 -34.13
C VAL A 61 13.44 -4.99 -35.54
N LYS A 62 12.44 -5.05 -36.42
CA LYS A 62 12.49 -4.30 -37.68
C LYS A 62 12.64 -2.81 -37.34
N LYS A 63 13.84 -2.29 -37.58
CA LYS A 63 14.23 -0.91 -37.34
C LYS A 63 13.36 0.01 -38.21
N GLY A 64 12.25 0.52 -37.66
CA GLY A 64 11.39 1.44 -38.38
C GLY A 64 9.99 1.69 -37.81
N ASP A 65 9.47 0.88 -36.88
CA ASP A 65 8.05 0.99 -36.47
C ASP A 65 7.79 1.75 -35.16
N VAL A 66 8.80 2.43 -34.61
CA VAL A 66 8.57 3.49 -33.60
C VAL A 66 8.33 4.81 -34.32
N GLN A 67 7.17 4.91 -34.97
CA GLN A 67 6.59 6.19 -35.36
C GLN A 67 6.12 6.89 -34.09
N SER A 68 7.00 7.74 -33.56
CA SER A 68 6.67 8.76 -32.58
C SER A 68 5.52 9.59 -33.14
N ALA A 69 4.31 9.42 -32.59
CA ALA A 69 3.14 10.20 -32.95
C ALA A 69 3.27 11.63 -32.41
N VAL A 70 4.20 12.41 -32.97
CA VAL A 70 4.16 13.86 -32.98
C VAL A 70 3.49 14.22 -34.29
N ALA A 71 2.20 14.56 -34.22
CA ALA A 71 1.45 15.05 -35.36
C ALA A 71 2.15 16.29 -35.91
N GLU A 72 2.78 16.10 -37.07
CA GLU A 72 3.32 17.14 -37.93
C GLU A 72 2.14 17.87 -38.57
N GLU A 73 2.11 19.18 -38.40
CA GLU A 73 1.00 20.04 -38.81
C GLU A 73 1.06 20.30 -40.32
N ASP A 74 0.17 19.65 -41.06
CA ASP A 74 -0.02 19.89 -42.50
C ASP A 74 -0.60 21.29 -42.73
N LYS A 75 0.26 22.22 -43.18
CA LYS A 75 -0.12 23.55 -43.64
C LYS A 75 -0.54 23.49 -45.11
N ILE A 76 -1.85 23.59 -45.38
CA ILE A 76 -2.38 23.79 -46.74
C ILE A 76 -2.48 25.31 -47.02
N PRO A 77 -1.95 25.83 -48.15
CA PRO A 77 -2.07 27.23 -48.52
C PRO A 77 -3.34 27.48 -49.36
N GLY A 78 -4.17 28.45 -48.94
CA GLY A 78 -5.15 29.10 -49.82
C GLY A 78 -6.60 29.18 -49.33
N ALA A 79 -6.96 30.37 -48.84
CA ALA A 79 -8.25 31.07 -48.94
C ALA A 79 -9.45 30.65 -48.03
N PRO A 80 -10.42 31.56 -47.77
CA PRO A 80 -10.32 33.01 -47.57
C PRO A 80 -10.95 33.50 -46.24
N ASP A 81 -10.62 34.74 -45.87
CA ASP A 81 -11.31 35.50 -44.83
C ASP A 81 -12.82 35.55 -45.09
N THR A 82 -13.63 35.11 -44.12
CA THR A 82 -15.03 35.52 -44.03
C THR A 82 -15.39 35.75 -42.57
N LYS A 83 -15.46 37.05 -42.25
CA LYS A 83 -16.05 37.59 -41.03
C LYS A 83 -17.52 37.18 -40.96
N ALA A 84 -17.82 36.18 -40.14
CA ALA A 84 -19.20 35.84 -39.76
C ALA A 84 -19.30 35.91 -38.23
N GLN A 85 -19.75 37.07 -37.77
CA GLN A 85 -20.22 37.26 -36.40
C GLN A 85 -21.58 36.58 -36.26
N ALA A 86 -21.65 35.53 -35.45
CA ALA A 86 -22.88 35.00 -34.89
C ALA A 86 -22.73 34.91 -33.38
N ALA A 87 -23.69 35.55 -32.70
CA ALA A 87 -23.76 35.67 -31.26
C ALA A 87 -24.25 34.37 -30.60
N ALA A 88 -24.00 34.32 -29.29
CA ALA A 88 -24.71 33.55 -28.27
C ALA A 88 -24.51 32.03 -28.27
N GLY A 89 -23.48 31.64 -27.54
CA GLY A 89 -23.31 30.33 -26.94
C GLY A 89 -22.25 30.43 -25.86
N SER A 90 -22.55 31.14 -24.77
CA SER A 90 -21.70 31.20 -23.58
C SER A 90 -21.66 29.83 -22.91
N ALA A 91 -20.93 28.89 -23.51
CA ALA A 91 -20.37 27.77 -22.77
C ALA A 91 -19.27 28.37 -21.90
N THR A 92 -19.59 28.54 -20.62
CA THR A 92 -18.67 28.91 -19.54
C THR A 92 -17.30 28.24 -19.74
N PRO A 93 -16.22 28.99 -20.00
CA PRO A 93 -14.87 28.41 -20.02
C PRO A 93 -14.46 27.85 -18.65
N ASN A 94 -15.21 28.21 -17.60
CA ASN A 94 -14.98 27.79 -16.23
C ASN A 94 -15.35 26.31 -15.98
N ALA A 95 -16.41 25.78 -16.60
CA ALA A 95 -16.89 24.42 -16.32
C ALA A 95 -15.94 23.32 -16.85
N ALA A 96 -15.39 23.49 -18.06
CA ALA A 96 -14.40 22.56 -18.61
C ALA A 96 -13.07 22.60 -17.85
N THR A 97 -12.69 23.78 -17.35
CA THR A 97 -11.46 23.97 -16.55
C THR A 97 -11.61 23.41 -15.13
N GLN A 98 -12.81 23.49 -14.53
CA GLN A 98 -13.13 22.89 -13.23
C GLN A 98 -13.18 21.35 -13.32
N ALA A 99 -13.83 20.78 -14.34
CA ALA A 99 -13.86 19.33 -14.53
C ALA A 99 -12.45 18.71 -14.63
N GLY A 100 -11.53 19.39 -15.32
CA GLY A 100 -10.11 18.98 -15.39
C GLY A 100 -9.35 19.09 -14.06
N LYS A 101 -9.73 20.02 -13.16
CA LYS A 101 -9.16 20.12 -11.81
C LYS A 101 -9.70 19.04 -10.87
N ASP A 102 -11.00 18.77 -10.93
CA ASP A 102 -11.62 17.74 -10.08
C ASP A 102 -11.07 16.34 -10.39
N GLU A 103 -10.86 16.02 -11.67
CA GLU A 103 -10.22 14.76 -12.06
C GLU A 103 -8.77 14.64 -11.58
N LYS A 104 -8.03 15.75 -11.51
CA LYS A 104 -6.67 15.77 -10.92
C LYS A 104 -6.71 15.54 -9.42
N LEU A 105 -7.60 16.25 -8.70
CA LEU A 105 -7.78 16.09 -7.26
C LEU A 105 -8.19 14.65 -6.89
N LYS A 106 -9.10 14.02 -7.65
CA LYS A 106 -9.46 12.60 -7.44
C LYS A 106 -8.27 11.66 -7.59
N LYS A 107 -7.42 11.88 -8.60
CA LYS A 107 -6.19 11.09 -8.81
C LYS A 107 -5.19 11.29 -7.67
N GLU A 108 -5.01 12.52 -7.21
CA GLU A 108 -4.15 12.82 -6.05
C GLU A 108 -4.67 12.17 -4.76
N VAL A 109 -5.98 12.22 -4.51
CA VAL A 109 -6.61 11.53 -3.36
C VAL A 109 -6.37 10.02 -3.45
N ALA A 110 -6.49 9.43 -4.64
CA ALA A 110 -6.22 8.00 -4.84
C ALA A 110 -4.74 7.66 -4.57
N ALA A 111 -3.81 8.47 -5.10
CA ALA A 111 -2.38 8.29 -4.89
C ALA A 111 -1.98 8.42 -3.41
N VAL A 112 -2.50 9.44 -2.70
CA VAL A 112 -2.22 9.63 -1.26
C VAL A 112 -2.80 8.47 -0.43
N LYS A 113 -3.97 7.93 -0.81
CA LYS A 113 -4.52 6.72 -0.16
C LYS A 113 -3.65 5.50 -0.35
N GLU A 114 -3.06 5.33 -1.53
CA GLU A 114 -2.13 4.24 -1.82
C GLU A 114 -0.84 4.38 -1.00
N GLN A 115 -0.24 5.58 -0.99
CA GLN A 115 0.91 5.89 -0.15
C GLN A 115 0.61 5.68 1.34
N LEU A 116 -0.59 6.01 1.80
CA LEU A 116 -1.00 5.77 3.18
C LEU A 116 -1.06 4.26 3.50
N LYS A 117 -1.58 3.44 2.58
CA LYS A 117 -1.60 1.98 2.76
C LYS A 117 -0.20 1.38 2.77
N GLU A 118 0.66 1.83 1.86
CA GLU A 118 2.06 1.41 1.79
C GLU A 118 2.80 1.78 3.09
N THR A 119 2.73 3.04 3.51
CA THR A 119 3.37 3.51 4.75
C THR A 119 2.83 2.83 6.01
N LEU A 120 1.54 2.47 6.05
CA LEU A 120 0.98 1.66 7.14
C LEU A 120 1.52 0.22 7.12
N GLY A 121 1.61 -0.41 5.95
CA GLY A 121 2.18 -1.74 5.80
C GLY A 121 3.65 -1.78 6.22
N ASP A 122 4.42 -0.78 5.80
CA ASP A 122 5.79 -0.56 6.20
C ASP A 122 5.96 -0.36 7.70
N LEU A 123 5.08 0.44 8.32
CA LEU A 123 5.09 0.67 9.76
C LEU A 123 4.84 -0.65 10.50
N ASP A 124 3.89 -1.46 10.05
CA ASP A 124 3.60 -2.76 10.65
C ASP A 124 4.77 -3.74 10.48
N LEU A 125 5.43 -3.75 9.33
CA LEU A 125 6.66 -4.52 9.11
C LEU A 125 7.77 -4.07 10.06
N LEU A 126 8.05 -2.76 10.16
CA LEU A 126 9.06 -2.23 11.08
C LEU A 126 8.76 -2.55 12.54
N GLN A 127 7.48 -2.52 12.95
CA GLN A 127 7.09 -2.90 14.31
C GLN A 127 7.33 -4.38 14.59
N ARG A 128 7.04 -5.25 13.61
CA ARG A 128 7.30 -6.69 13.73
C ARG A 128 8.80 -7.00 13.74
N GLU A 129 9.57 -6.35 12.87
CA GLU A 129 11.03 -6.47 12.80
C GLU A 129 11.66 -6.00 14.10
N ASN A 130 11.33 -4.80 14.58
CA ASN A 130 11.86 -4.29 15.83
C ASN A 130 11.52 -5.19 17.04
N LYS A 131 10.34 -5.80 17.07
CA LYS A 131 10.01 -6.78 18.11
C LYS A 131 10.88 -8.04 18.00
N LEU A 132 11.09 -8.55 16.79
CA LEU A 132 11.95 -9.71 16.56
C LEU A 132 13.40 -9.41 16.94
N ASP A 133 13.91 -8.24 16.58
CA ASP A 133 15.25 -7.79 16.92
C ASP A 133 15.40 -7.56 18.43
N GLN A 134 14.36 -7.07 19.11
CA GLN A 134 14.35 -6.99 20.58
C GLN A 134 14.45 -8.39 21.20
N ASP A 135 13.63 -9.34 20.74
CA ASP A 135 13.66 -10.72 21.22
C ASP A 135 15.04 -11.36 20.96
N GLU A 136 15.62 -11.15 19.78
CA GLU A 136 16.98 -11.61 19.45
C GLU A 136 18.01 -10.98 20.38
N TYR A 137 17.99 -9.66 20.56
CA TYR A 137 18.93 -8.92 21.39
C TYR A 137 18.89 -9.40 22.84
N TYR A 138 17.70 -9.43 23.46
CA TYR A 138 17.55 -9.78 24.87
C TYR A 138 17.66 -11.29 25.16
N SER A 139 17.59 -12.15 24.14
CA SER A 139 17.85 -13.59 24.30
C SER A 139 19.33 -13.92 24.55
N LYS A 140 20.25 -13.00 24.21
CA LYS A 140 21.69 -13.21 24.38
C LYS A 140 22.08 -13.09 25.86
N PRO A 141 22.85 -14.04 26.43
CA PRO A 141 23.28 -13.99 27.84
C PRO A 141 24.09 -12.76 28.22
N ASN A 142 24.78 -12.13 27.25
CA ASN A 142 25.61 -10.95 27.47
C ASN A 142 25.15 -9.73 26.64
N TYR A 143 23.83 -9.60 26.42
CA TYR A 143 23.25 -8.53 25.59
C TYR A 143 23.69 -7.12 26.02
N ALA A 144 23.91 -6.90 27.32
CA ALA A 144 24.31 -5.60 27.86
C ALA A 144 25.65 -5.09 27.30
N SER A 145 26.50 -5.98 26.80
CA SER A 145 27.76 -5.62 26.14
C SER A 145 27.62 -5.37 24.64
N ASP A 146 26.49 -5.74 24.04
CA ASP A 146 26.20 -5.60 22.61
C ASP A 146 25.67 -4.18 22.34
N THR A 147 26.60 -3.23 22.22
CA THR A 147 26.27 -1.82 21.92
C THR A 147 25.75 -1.63 20.50
N ALA A 148 26.20 -2.46 19.55
CA ALA A 148 25.74 -2.44 18.17
C ALA A 148 24.27 -2.87 18.07
N GLY A 149 23.90 -3.96 18.75
CA GLY A 149 22.50 -4.41 18.84
C GLY A 149 21.61 -3.35 19.50
N LYS A 150 22.09 -2.71 20.57
CA LYS A 150 21.36 -1.60 21.21
C LYS A 150 21.14 -0.43 20.26
N HIS A 151 22.17 -0.02 19.51
CA HIS A 151 22.07 1.07 18.55
C HIS A 151 21.07 0.75 17.43
N LYS A 152 21.10 -0.49 16.90
CA LYS A 152 20.14 -0.95 15.89
C LYS A 152 18.69 -0.82 16.38
N LEU A 153 18.42 -1.27 17.62
CA LEU A 153 17.09 -1.14 18.22
C LEU A 153 16.64 0.31 18.37
N ASP A 154 17.56 1.20 18.76
CA ASP A 154 17.26 2.62 18.93
C ASP A 154 17.01 3.31 17.56
N GLU A 155 17.76 2.94 16.51
CA GLU A 155 17.54 3.40 15.13
C GLU A 155 16.19 2.94 14.59
N GLU A 156 15.84 1.65 14.74
CA GLU A 156 14.55 1.11 14.34
C GLU A 156 13.39 1.79 15.09
N GLN A 157 13.57 2.04 16.39
CA GLN A 157 12.59 2.76 17.19
C GLN A 157 12.37 4.19 16.66
N GLN A 158 13.44 4.86 16.24
CA GLN A 158 13.38 6.17 15.60
C GLN A 158 12.69 6.09 14.23
N GLN A 159 12.99 5.07 13.40
CA GLN A 159 12.33 4.86 12.11
C GLN A 159 10.82 4.62 12.27
N ILE A 160 10.40 3.83 13.26
CA ILE A 160 8.98 3.63 13.58
C ILE A 160 8.32 4.96 13.93
N SER A 161 8.98 5.79 14.75
CA SER A 161 8.46 7.12 15.13
C SER A 161 8.33 8.04 13.91
N ASN A 162 9.34 8.06 13.04
CA ASN A 162 9.32 8.84 11.80
C ASN A 162 8.20 8.38 10.85
N LYS A 163 8.02 7.05 10.65
CA LYS A 163 6.92 6.53 9.82
C LYS A 163 5.55 6.81 10.41
N ARG A 164 5.39 6.77 11.74
CA ARG A 164 4.14 7.19 12.41
C ARG A 164 3.79 8.64 12.11
N GLN A 165 4.76 9.54 12.19
CA GLN A 165 4.56 10.95 11.83
C GLN A 165 4.20 11.11 10.34
N GLU A 166 4.81 10.33 9.45
CA GLU A 166 4.48 10.39 8.03
C GLU A 166 3.05 9.91 7.75
N VAL A 167 2.60 8.85 8.42
CA VAL A 167 1.20 8.40 8.36
C VAL A 167 0.24 9.50 8.81
N GLU A 168 0.56 10.23 9.88
CA GLU A 168 -0.25 11.37 10.34
C GLU A 168 -0.27 12.51 9.32
N ARG A 169 0.88 12.83 8.71
CA ARG A 169 0.96 13.84 7.64
C ARG A 169 0.15 13.44 6.40
N LEU A 170 0.23 12.18 5.97
CA LEU A 170 -0.54 11.68 4.83
C LEU A 170 -2.04 11.69 5.12
N LYS A 171 -2.46 11.35 6.35
CA LYS A 171 -3.85 11.48 6.79
C LYS A 171 -4.34 12.93 6.72
N ALA A 172 -3.53 13.88 7.19
CA ALA A 172 -3.86 15.31 7.10
C ALA A 172 -3.99 15.78 5.64
N LYS A 173 -3.00 15.46 4.79
CA LYS A 173 -3.04 15.77 3.35
C LYS A 173 -4.27 15.19 2.66
N LEU A 174 -4.65 13.95 3.01
CA LEU A 174 -5.85 13.31 2.47
C LEU A 174 -7.10 14.10 2.87
N ALA A 175 -7.23 14.50 4.14
CA ALA A 175 -8.36 15.29 4.61
C ALA A 175 -8.45 16.66 3.90
N ASP A 176 -7.31 17.34 3.71
CA ASP A 176 -7.25 18.62 2.99
C ASP A 176 -7.67 18.48 1.52
N LEU A 177 -7.18 17.43 0.83
CA LEU A 177 -7.58 17.15 -0.55
C LEU A 177 -9.05 16.73 -0.68
N GLN A 178 -9.59 16.01 0.31
CA GLN A 178 -11.02 15.69 0.34
C GLN A 178 -11.87 16.95 0.56
N ARG A 179 -11.40 17.88 1.38
CA ARG A 179 -12.05 19.16 1.60
C ARG A 179 -12.05 20.02 0.34
N SER A 180 -10.91 20.13 -0.35
CA SER A 180 -10.83 20.89 -1.62
C SER A 180 -11.72 20.30 -2.71
N LEU A 181 -11.85 18.97 -2.77
CA LEU A 181 -12.78 18.29 -3.67
C LEU A 181 -14.26 18.51 -3.29
N ALA A 182 -14.57 18.61 -1.99
CA ALA A 182 -15.91 18.94 -1.52
C ALA A 182 -16.27 20.41 -1.83
N GLU A 183 -15.32 21.34 -1.64
CA GLU A 183 -15.49 22.77 -1.94
C GLU A 183 -15.60 23.03 -3.45
N SER A 184 -14.88 22.27 -4.29
CA SER A 184 -15.01 22.37 -5.75
C SER A 184 -16.35 21.83 -6.26
N SER A 185 -16.85 20.75 -5.65
CA SER A 185 -18.16 20.18 -6.00
C SER A 185 -19.37 20.92 -5.41
N SER A 186 -19.20 21.70 -4.34
CA SER A 186 -20.24 22.56 -3.77
C SER A 186 -20.30 23.96 -4.39
N SER A 187 -19.37 24.30 -5.30
CA SER A 187 -19.30 25.60 -5.96
C SER A 187 -19.82 25.66 -7.42
N PRO A 188 -20.90 24.95 -7.83
CA PRO A 188 -21.65 25.36 -9.00
C PRO A 188 -22.79 26.31 -8.57
N SER A 189 -22.89 27.45 -9.24
CA SER A 189 -24.01 28.40 -9.18
C SER A 189 -24.05 29.34 -7.98
N GLN A 190 -23.43 30.50 -8.11
CA GLN A 190 -23.97 31.71 -7.49
C GLN A 190 -24.47 32.62 -8.62
N PRO A 191 -25.74 33.08 -8.57
CA PRO A 191 -26.40 33.86 -9.63
C PRO A 191 -25.81 35.26 -9.82
#